data_AF-A0A7W1S680-F1
#
_entry.id   AF-A0A7W1S680-F1
#
_cell.length_a   1.000
_cell.length_b   1.000
_cell.length_c   1.000
_cell.angle_alpha   90.00
_cell.angle_beta   90.00
_cell.angle_gamma   90.00
#
_symmetry.space_group_name_H-M   'P 1'
#
loop_
_entity.id
_entity.type
_entity.pdbx_description
1 polymer ?
#
loop_
_entity_poly.entity_id
_entity_poly.type
_entity_poly.pdbx_seq_one_letter_code
_entity_poly.pdbx_strand_id
1 'polypeptide(L)'
;MEQIGSYAVIVILTILSGIGDAQGFLHAARMWQSGKLIWVEMGLSALGFAIGIALYWLALRSMNTVGITSPEIQTVTWFAVTLISVALVSGSFLKWTLLDQAVAVIVLFGISWLIFRTNG
;
A
#
# COMPACT_ATOMS: atom_id res chain seq x y z
N MET A 1 27.10 5.12 1.55
CA MET A 1 26.60 3.74 1.38
C MET A 1 25.46 3.43 2.35
N GLU A 2 25.51 3.87 3.62
CA GLU A 2 24.41 3.70 4.60
C GLU A 2 23.07 4.31 4.15
N GLN A 3 23.10 5.47 3.48
CA GLN A 3 21.88 6.13 3.02
C GLN A 3 21.18 5.38 1.86
N ILE A 4 21.95 4.82 0.92
CA ILE A 4 21.42 4.00 -0.18
C ILE A 4 20.77 2.72 0.36
N GLY A 5 21.42 2.09 1.35
CA GLY A 5 20.84 0.94 2.06
C GLY A 5 19.52 1.30 2.73
N SER A 6 19.42 2.48 3.33
CA SER A 6 18.20 2.96 3.99
C SER A 6 17.04 3.16 3.01
N TYR A 7 17.28 3.77 1.84
CA TYR A 7 16.25 3.93 0.81
C TYR A 7 15.78 2.59 0.23
N ALA A 8 16.69 1.65 -0.01
CA ALA A 8 16.32 0.32 -0.49
C ALA A 8 15.43 -0.41 0.53
N VAL A 9 15.76 -0.33 1.82
CA VAL A 9 14.95 -0.91 2.90
C VAL A 9 13.56 -0.28 2.96
N ILE A 10 13.45 1.05 2.83
CA ILE A 10 12.16 1.74 2.78
C ILE A 10 11.30 1.20 1.65
N VAL A 11 11.85 1.10 0.44
CA VAL A 11 11.12 0.61 -0.74
C VAL A 11 10.67 -0.83 -0.54
N ILE A 12 11.57 -1.72 -0.13
CA ILE A 12 11.27 -3.14 0.08
C ILE A 12 10.20 -3.33 1.14
N LEU A 13 10.36 -2.70 2.32
CA LEU A 13 9.39 -2.83 3.41
C LEU A 13 8.03 -2.25 3.04
N THR A 14 7.99 -1.12 2.33
CA THR A 14 6.72 -0.52 1.88
C THR A 14 6.02 -1.41 0.86
N ILE A 15 6.76 -2.02 -0.09
CA ILE A 15 6.19 -3.00 -1.05
C ILE A 15 5.63 -4.21 -0.32
N LEU A 16 6.41 -4.82 0.57
CA LEU A 16 5.95 -6.00 1.31
C LEU A 16 4.74 -5.67 2.21
N SER A 17 4.75 -4.48 2.83
CA SER A 17 3.62 -3.95 3.59
C SER A 17 2.36 -3.85 2.72
N GLY A 18 2.46 -3.17 1.57
CA GLY A 18 1.33 -2.99 0.66
C GLY A 18 0.81 -4.31 0.07
N ILE A 19 1.66 -5.32 -0.12
CA ILE A 19 1.23 -6.68 -0.49
C ILE A 19 0.43 -7.33 0.66
N GLY A 20 0.91 -7.20 1.90
CA GLY A 20 0.19 -7.69 3.09
C GLY A 20 -1.20 -7.06 3.22
N ASP A 21 -1.26 -5.73 3.10
CA ASP A 21 -2.53 -5.00 3.12
C ASP A 21 -3.43 -5.37 1.95
N ALA A 22 -2.88 -5.58 0.74
CA ALA A 22 -3.64 -6.04 -0.41
C ALA A 22 -4.31 -7.39 -0.17
N GLN A 23 -3.61 -8.35 0.45
CA GLN A 23 -4.23 -9.61 0.89
C GLN A 23 -5.34 -9.35 1.92
N GLY A 24 -5.08 -8.46 2.88
CA GLY A 24 -6.06 -7.99 3.85
C GLY A 24 -7.35 -7.51 3.19
N PHE A 25 -7.25 -6.64 2.18
CA PHE A 25 -8.39 -6.11 1.42
C PHE A 25 -9.12 -7.18 0.60
N LEU A 26 -8.39 -8.08 -0.06
CA LEU A 26 -9.01 -9.13 -0.88
C LEU A 26 -9.85 -10.10 -0.05
N HIS A 27 -9.34 -10.49 1.13
CA HIS A 27 -10.09 -11.33 2.06
C HIS A 27 -11.23 -10.55 2.74
N ALA A 28 -11.03 -9.27 3.08
CA ALA A 28 -12.09 -8.41 3.62
C ALA A 28 -13.29 -8.32 2.66
N ALA A 29 -13.05 -8.23 1.35
CA ALA A 29 -14.10 -8.18 0.34
C ALA A 29 -14.93 -9.48 0.26
N ARG A 30 -14.42 -10.60 0.78
CA ARG A 30 -15.06 -11.91 0.75
C ARG A 30 -15.65 -12.37 2.08
N MET A 31 -15.40 -11.64 3.18
CA MET A 31 -15.78 -12.08 4.52
C MET A 31 -17.28 -12.08 4.77
N TRP A 32 -18.06 -11.32 4.01
CA TRP A 32 -19.52 -11.33 4.08
C TRP A 32 -20.10 -11.96 2.83
N GLN A 33 -20.76 -13.11 2.97
CA GLN A 33 -21.47 -13.76 1.87
C GLN A 33 -22.87 -14.14 2.31
N SER A 34 -23.88 -13.68 1.57
CA SER A 34 -25.31 -13.93 1.86
C SER A 34 -25.71 -13.55 3.30
N GLY A 35 -25.19 -12.43 3.80
CA GLY A 35 -25.47 -11.92 5.15
C GLY A 35 -24.80 -12.70 6.29
N LYS A 36 -23.97 -13.70 5.99
CA LYS A 36 -23.21 -14.48 6.97
C LYS A 36 -21.73 -14.12 6.92
N LEU A 37 -21.11 -14.09 8.11
CA LEU A 37 -19.68 -13.90 8.25
C LEU A 37 -18.94 -15.20 7.98
N ILE A 38 -17.95 -15.16 7.09
CA ILE A 38 -17.00 -16.23 6.83
C ILE A 38 -15.76 -15.96 7.67
N TRP A 39 -15.66 -16.66 8.79
CA TRP A 39 -14.59 -16.49 9.78
C TRP A 39 -13.18 -16.69 9.22
N VAL A 40 -13.02 -17.61 8.26
CA VAL A 40 -11.72 -17.87 7.63
C VAL A 40 -11.26 -16.64 6.84
N GLU A 41 -12.12 -16.03 6.05
CA GLU A 41 -11.81 -14.80 5.31
C GLU A 41 -11.54 -13.62 6.26
N MET A 42 -12.31 -13.51 7.36
CA MET A 42 -12.02 -12.51 8.39
C MET A 42 -10.62 -12.71 9.02
N GLY A 43 -10.27 -13.95 9.38
CA GLY A 43 -8.98 -14.28 9.98
C GLY A 43 -7.81 -14.01 9.03
N LEU A 44 -7.95 -14.40 7.75
CA LEU A 44 -6.95 -14.12 6.71
C LEU A 44 -6.83 -12.62 6.42
N SER A 45 -7.95 -11.89 6.44
CA SER A 45 -7.96 -10.44 6.29
C SER A 45 -7.20 -9.76 7.44
N ALA A 46 -7.52 -10.13 8.68
CA ALA A 46 -6.86 -9.62 9.87
C ALA A 46 -5.36 -9.92 9.86
N LEU A 47 -4.97 -11.13 9.45
CA LEU A 47 -3.56 -11.51 9.32
C LEU A 47 -2.83 -10.69 8.25
N GLY A 48 -3.46 -10.49 7.08
CA GLY A 48 -2.93 -9.66 6.00
C GLY A 48 -2.62 -8.24 6.48
N PHE A 49 -3.60 -7.59 7.11
CA PHE A 49 -3.42 -6.25 7.67
C PHE A 49 -2.40 -6.21 8.82
N ALA A 50 -2.38 -7.23 9.69
CA ALA A 50 -1.40 -7.28 10.78
C ALA A 50 0.04 -7.37 10.27
N ILE A 51 0.28 -8.18 9.23
CA ILE A 51 1.58 -8.26 8.57
C ILE A 51 1.90 -6.94 7.84
N GLY A 52 0.93 -6.40 7.10
CA GLY A 52 1.06 -5.16 6.36
C GLY A 52 1.46 -3.99 7.25
N ILE A 53 0.73 -3.78 8.35
CA ILE A 53 1.00 -2.68 9.29
C ILE A 53 2.32 -2.88 10.06
N ALA A 54 2.67 -4.11 10.44
CA ALA A 54 3.92 -4.38 11.13
C ALA A 54 5.13 -4.03 10.25
N LEU A 55 5.08 -4.39 8.96
CA LEU A 55 6.11 -4.02 7.99
C LEU A 55 6.14 -2.51 7.72
N TYR A 56 4.98 -1.86 7.67
CA TYR A 56 4.91 -0.41 7.54
C TYR A 56 5.58 0.31 8.72
N TRP A 57 5.37 -0.14 9.96
CA TRP A 57 6.06 0.43 11.12
C TRP A 57 7.58 0.31 11.03
N LEU A 58 8.09 -0.80 10.48
CA LEU A 58 9.51 -0.94 10.20
C LEU A 58 9.96 0.04 9.09
N ALA A 59 9.15 0.23 8.05
CA ALA A 59 9.43 1.22 7.00
C ALA A 59 9.46 2.64 7.56
N LEU A 60 8.52 3.00 8.44
CA LEU A 60 8.46 4.30 9.11
C LEU A 60 9.73 4.59 9.91
N ARG A 61 10.27 3.59 10.62
CA ARG A 61 11.55 3.71 11.32
C ARG A 61 12.67 4.10 10.35
N SER A 62 12.76 3.45 9.19
CA SER A 62 13.77 3.77 8.16
C SER A 62 13.51 5.10 7.45
N MET A 63 12.24 5.48 7.23
CA MET A 63 11.86 6.78 6.70
C MET A 63 12.32 7.91 7.65
N ASN A 64 12.15 7.72 8.95
CA ASN A 64 12.59 8.68 9.97
C ASN A 64 14.11 8.90 9.95
N THR A 65 14.91 7.84 9.77
CA THR A 65 16.38 7.96 9.72
C THR A 65 16.89 8.74 8.51
N VAL A 66 16.10 8.86 7.43
CA VAL A 66 16.44 9.67 6.25
C VAL A 66 15.70 11.02 6.23
N GLY A 67 15.03 11.40 7.32
CA GLY A 67 14.37 12.69 7.48
C GLY A 67 12.94 12.76 6.93
N ILE A 68 12.35 11.65 6.47
CA ILE A 68 10.96 11.59 6.02
C ILE A 68 10.06 11.43 7.26
N THR A 69 9.61 12.56 7.81
CA THR A 69 8.80 12.61 9.04
C THR A 69 7.37 13.11 8.81
N SER A 70 7.07 13.70 7.66
CA SER A 70 5.73 14.15 7.29
C SER A 70 4.78 12.95 7.20
N PRO A 71 3.71 12.90 8.02
CA PRO A 71 2.69 11.85 7.92
C PRO A 71 2.06 11.79 6.54
N GLU A 72 1.87 12.93 5.87
CA GLU A 72 1.27 13.02 4.55
C GLU A 72 2.11 12.29 3.50
N ILE A 73 3.44 12.50 3.50
CA ILE A 73 4.37 11.83 2.59
C ILE A 73 4.43 10.32 2.89
N GLN A 74 4.50 9.94 4.17
CA GLN A 74 4.55 8.52 4.58
C GLN A 74 3.28 7.80 4.13
N THR A 75 2.11 8.40 4.41
CA THR A 75 0.79 7.84 4.10
C THR A 75 0.52 7.76 2.61
N VAL A 76 0.85 8.79 1.80
CA VAL A 76 0.65 8.71 0.34
C VAL A 76 1.53 7.64 -0.30
N THR A 77 2.77 7.51 0.18
CA THR A 77 3.72 6.50 -0.31
C THR A 77 3.18 5.10 -0.04
N TRP A 78 2.75 4.85 1.19
CA TRP A 78 2.14 3.57 1.59
C TRP A 78 0.85 3.29 0.81
N PHE A 79 -0.08 4.25 0.73
CA PHE A 79 -1.35 4.07 0.00
C PHE A 79 -1.12 3.78 -1.49
N ALA A 80 -0.20 4.48 -2.15
CA ALA A 80 0.09 4.26 -3.56
C ALA A 80 0.55 2.81 -3.78
N VAL A 81 1.49 2.33 -2.96
CA VAL A 81 1.99 0.95 -3.04
C VAL A 81 0.91 -0.07 -2.73
N THR A 82 0.06 0.19 -1.73
CA THR A 82 -1.08 -0.67 -1.38
C THR A 82 -2.11 -0.75 -2.50
N LEU A 83 -2.49 0.37 -3.13
CA LEU A 83 -3.43 0.39 -4.25
C LEU A 83 -2.89 -0.37 -5.47
N ILE A 84 -1.62 -0.14 -5.82
CA ILE A 84 -0.95 -0.88 -6.89
C ILE A 84 -0.95 -2.38 -6.56
N SER A 85 -0.60 -2.74 -5.32
CA SER A 85 -0.58 -4.14 -4.87
C SER A 85 -1.97 -4.78 -4.96
N VAL A 86 -3.04 -4.09 -4.54
CA VAL A 86 -4.42 -4.58 -4.70
C VAL A 86 -4.76 -4.81 -6.16
N ALA A 87 -4.44 -3.87 -7.05
CA ALA A 87 -4.74 -3.98 -8.48
C ALA A 87 -3.99 -5.17 -9.13
N LEU A 88 -2.73 -5.40 -8.73
CA LEU A 88 -1.91 -6.51 -9.21
C LEU A 88 -2.39 -7.86 -8.66
N VAL A 89 -2.57 -7.99 -7.34
CA VAL A 89 -2.93 -9.25 -6.68
C VAL A 89 -4.37 -9.68 -7.04
N SER A 90 -5.29 -8.72 -7.21
CA SER A 90 -6.65 -9.02 -7.72
C SER A 90 -6.64 -9.51 -9.18
N GLY A 91 -5.54 -9.33 -9.92
CA GLY A 91 -5.46 -9.56 -11.36
C GLY A 91 -6.34 -8.61 -12.18
N SER A 92 -6.92 -7.57 -11.56
CA SER A 92 -7.77 -6.60 -12.24
C SER A 92 -6.95 -5.68 -13.15
N PHE A 93 -5.74 -5.34 -12.75
CA PHE A 93 -4.86 -4.46 -13.52
C PHE A 93 -4.57 -4.98 -14.94
N LEU A 94 -4.41 -6.29 -15.09
CA LEU A 94 -4.18 -6.94 -16.40
C LEU A 94 -5.43 -6.95 -17.29
N LYS A 95 -6.62 -6.69 -16.71
CA LYS A 95 -7.90 -6.62 -17.43
C LYS A 95 -8.29 -5.19 -17.79
N TRP A 96 -7.58 -4.20 -17.24
CA TRP A 96 -7.85 -2.79 -17.51
C TRP A 96 -7.47 -2.41 -18.93
N THR A 97 -8.23 -1.47 -19.51
CA THR A 97 -7.82 -0.87 -20.78
C THR A 97 -6.58 0.00 -20.56
N LEU A 98 -5.83 0.28 -21.63
CA LEU A 98 -4.69 1.23 -21.55
C LEU A 98 -5.12 2.61 -21.03
N LEU A 99 -6.35 3.01 -21.32
CA LEU A 99 -6.91 4.28 -20.84
C LEU A 99 -7.08 4.26 -19.31
N ASP A 100 -7.63 3.18 -18.74
CA ASP A 100 -7.83 3.05 -17.30
C ASP A 100 -6.50 3.02 -16.54
N GLN A 101 -5.49 2.34 -17.11
CA GLN A 101 -4.13 2.35 -16.56
C GLN A 101 -3.53 3.77 -16.58
N ALA A 102 -3.70 4.51 -17.69
CA ALA A 102 -3.24 5.90 -17.78
C ALA A 102 -3.93 6.81 -16.76
N VAL A 103 -5.25 6.66 -16.57
CA VAL A 103 -6.02 7.40 -15.56
C VAL A 103 -5.49 7.08 -14.15
N ALA A 104 -5.27 5.81 -13.83
CA ALA A 104 -4.73 5.42 -12.52
C ALA A 104 -3.36 6.07 -12.25
N VAL A 105 -2.47 6.06 -13.25
CA VAL A 105 -1.16 6.72 -13.18
C VAL A 105 -1.31 8.23 -12.96
N ILE A 106 -2.15 8.90 -13.74
CA ILE A 106 -2.39 10.35 -13.61
C ILE A 106 -2.94 10.71 -12.23
N VAL A 107 -3.89 9.93 -11.69
CA VAL A 107 -4.47 10.17 -10.37
C VAL A 107 -3.42 9.99 -9.27
N LEU A 108 -2.61 8.92 -9.32
CA LEU A 108 -1.53 8.69 -8.37
C LEU A 108 -0.51 9.83 -8.37
N PHE A 109 -0.08 10.28 -9.56
CA PHE A 109 0.82 11.42 -9.68
C PHE A 109 0.16 12.73 -9.23
N GLY A 110 -1.12 12.96 -9.55
CA GLY A 110 -1.85 14.16 -9.15
C GLY A 110 -1.97 14.32 -7.64
N ILE A 111 -2.30 13.23 -6.93
CA ILE A 111 -2.37 13.22 -5.46
C ILE A 111 -0.98 13.42 -4.85
N SER A 112 0.03 12.70 -5.38
CA SER A 112 1.41 12.81 -4.89
C SER A 112 1.96 14.23 -5.07
N TRP A 113 1.70 14.86 -6.21
CA TRP A 113 2.06 16.24 -6.51
C TRP A 113 1.36 17.23 -5.58
N LEU A 114 0.05 17.07 -5.35
CA LEU A 114 -0.71 17.94 -4.46
C LEU A 114 -0.12 17.92 -3.05
N ILE A 115 0.13 16.73 -2.50
CA ILE A 115 0.69 16.55 -1.15
C ILE A 115 2.08 17.16 -1.05
N PHE A 116 2.93 16.94 -2.05
CA PHE A 116 4.28 17.52 -2.08
C PHE A 116 4.22 19.05 -2.14
N ARG A 117 3.31 19.63 -2.93
CA ARG A 117 3.16 21.07 -3.05
C ARG A 117 2.60 21.73 -1.80
N THR A 118 1.71 21.07 -1.07
CA THR A 118 1.07 21.66 0.12
C THR A 118 1.88 21.49 1.40
N ASN A 119 2.77 20.50 1.47
CA ASN A 119 3.54 20.16 2.67
C ASN A 119 5.06 20.27 2.50
N GLY A 120 5.52 20.77 1.34
CA GLY A 120 6.92 21.08 1.03
C GLY A 120 7.28 22.54 1.28
#